data_AF-Q7U399-F1
#
_entry.id   AF-Q7U399-F1
#
_cell.length_a   1.000
_cell.length_b   1.000
_cell.length_c   1.000
_cell.angle_alpha   90.00
_cell.angle_beta   90.00
_cell.angle_gamma   90.00
#
_symmetry.space_group_name_H-M   'P 1'
#
loop_
_entity.id
_entity.type
_entity.pdbx_description
1 polymer ?
#
loop_
_entity_poly.entity_id
_entity_poly.type
_entity_poly.pdbx_seq_one_letter_code
_entity_poly.pdbx_strand_id
1 'polypeptide(L)'
;MKKVVASATPIASQLIAKDFPALPKTFFCLPAEMVGPELVGCRLVKRQADGRLLWGVIVETEAYSQDEPACHGYRHRSPQNETLFGEPARFYVYAIPSALLLTN
;
A
#
# COMPACT_ATOMS: atom_id res chain seq x y z
N MET A 1 -5.12 13.32 10.97
CA MET A 1 -5.14 11.87 11.27
C MET A 1 -6.53 11.34 10.93
N LYS A 2 -6.74 10.87 9.69
CA LYS A 2 -8.00 10.24 9.29
C LYS A 2 -7.80 8.73 9.35
N LYS A 3 -8.24 8.10 10.44
CA LYS A 3 -8.36 6.65 10.48
C LYS A 3 -9.52 6.28 9.58
N VAL A 4 -9.26 5.85 8.35
CA VAL A 4 -10.31 5.37 7.47
C VAL A 4 -10.50 3.88 7.75
N VAL A 5 -11.39 3.58 8.68
CA VAL A 5 -11.90 2.22 8.88
C VAL A 5 -12.91 1.97 7.76
N ALA A 6 -12.46 1.38 6.66
CA ALA A 6 -13.35 0.86 5.65
C ALA A 6 -13.90 -0.49 6.11
N SER A 7 -15.23 -0.59 6.25
CA SER A 7 -15.87 -1.90 6.33
C SER A 7 -15.78 -2.55 4.95
N ALA A 8 -14.93 -3.56 4.82
CA ALA A 8 -14.80 -4.32 3.59
C ALA A 8 -16.16 -4.87 3.15
N THR A 9 -16.60 -4.54 1.93
CA THR A 9 -17.55 -5.42 1.25
C THR A 9 -16.80 -6.74 1.06
N PRO A 10 -17.31 -7.86 1.58
CA PRO A 10 -16.55 -9.10 1.52
C PRO A 10 -16.49 -9.54 0.06
N ILE A 11 -15.35 -9.35 -0.59
CA ILE A 11 -14.93 -10.18 -1.74
C ILE A 11 -14.52 -11.56 -1.19
N ALA A 12 -15.34 -12.12 -0.30
CA ALA A 12 -15.25 -13.48 0.17
C ALA A 12 -16.22 -14.28 -0.69
N SER A 13 -15.68 -15.03 -1.66
CA SER A 13 -16.22 -16.32 -2.15
C SER A 13 -15.67 -16.73 -3.52
N GLN A 14 -14.83 -15.94 -4.19
CA GLN A 14 -14.26 -16.41 -5.46
C GLN A 14 -13.16 -17.45 -5.20
N LEU A 15 -13.44 -18.68 -5.66
CA LEU A 15 -12.53 -19.81 -5.74
C LEU A 15 -11.13 -19.36 -6.12
N ILE A 16 -10.12 -19.89 -5.42
CA ILE A 16 -8.71 -19.57 -5.60
C ILE A 16 -8.30 -19.92 -7.04
N ALA A 17 -8.41 -18.94 -7.93
CA ALA A 17 -7.75 -18.99 -9.22
C ALA A 17 -6.25 -19.09 -8.94
N LYS A 18 -5.58 -19.98 -9.68
CA LYS A 18 -4.12 -20.15 -9.67
C LYS A 18 -3.37 -18.85 -9.98
N ASP A 19 -4.08 -17.86 -10.51
CA ASP A 19 -3.58 -16.56 -10.93
C ASP A 19 -4.31 -15.45 -10.16
N PHE A 20 -3.56 -14.70 -9.35
CA PHE A 20 -4.02 -13.43 -8.79
C PHE A 20 -3.51 -12.31 -9.70
N PRO A 21 -4.37 -11.73 -10.57
CA PRO A 21 -3.93 -10.60 -11.38
C PRO A 21 -3.51 -9.45 -10.46
N ALA A 22 -2.33 -8.91 -10.71
CA ALA A 22 -1.87 -7.72 -9.99
C ALA A 22 -2.81 -6.54 -10.30
N LEU A 23 -3.04 -5.69 -9.30
CA LEU A 23 -3.77 -4.45 -9.51
C LEU A 23 -3.06 -3.62 -10.59
N PRO A 24 -3.81 -3.01 -11.53
CA PRO A 24 -3.21 -2.23 -12.60
C PRO A 24 -2.53 -0.98 -12.02
N LYS A 25 -1.45 -0.50 -12.64
CA LYS A 25 -0.76 0.72 -12.17
C LYS A 25 -1.70 1.93 -12.05
N THR A 26 -2.70 2.02 -12.92
CA THR A 26 -3.71 3.09 -12.91
C THR A 26 -4.54 3.14 -11.63
N PHE A 27 -4.69 2.03 -10.91
CA PHE A 27 -5.34 1.98 -9.60
C PHE A 27 -4.63 2.88 -8.58
N PHE A 28 -3.28 2.89 -8.62
CA PHE A 28 -2.45 3.67 -7.70
C PHE A 28 -2.27 5.14 -8.14
N CYS A 29 -2.81 5.53 -9.29
CA CYS A 29 -2.75 6.93 -9.77
C CYS A 29 -3.80 7.84 -9.11
N LEU A 30 -4.59 7.33 -8.16
CA LEU A 30 -5.56 8.09 -7.39
C LEU A 30 -4.93 8.63 -6.10
N PRO A 31 -5.52 9.68 -5.48
CA PRO A 31 -5.06 10.16 -4.17
C PRO A 31 -5.05 9.06 -3.11
N ALA A 32 -4.06 9.09 -2.20
CA ALA A 32 -3.88 8.04 -1.19
C ALA A 32 -5.13 7.80 -0.32
N GLU A 33 -5.92 8.85 -0.04
CA GLU A 33 -7.18 8.77 0.71
C GLU A 33 -8.25 7.92 0.00
N MET A 34 -8.18 7.82 -1.33
CA MET A 34 -9.08 6.97 -2.13
C MET A 34 -8.52 5.55 -2.27
N VAL A 35 -7.20 5.41 -2.45
CA VAL A 35 -6.55 4.11 -2.67
C VAL A 35 -6.51 3.27 -1.39
N GLY A 36 -6.18 3.87 -0.24
CA GLY A 36 -6.01 3.15 1.03
C GLY A 36 -7.22 2.26 1.40
N PRO A 37 -8.44 2.81 1.46
CA PRO A 37 -9.64 2.04 1.76
C PRO A 37 -9.88 0.85 0.81
N GLU A 38 -9.62 1.05 -0.49
CA GLU A 38 -9.80 0.02 -1.53
C GLU A 38 -8.75 -1.10 -1.44
N LEU A 39 -7.63 -0.87 -0.77
CA LEU A 39 -6.63 -1.90 -0.51
C LEU A 39 -7.04 -2.85 0.63
N VAL A 40 -7.97 -2.47 1.51
CA VAL A 40 -8.45 -3.35 2.59
C VAL A 40 -9.19 -4.55 1.97
N GLY A 41 -8.77 -5.76 2.32
CA GLY A 41 -9.24 -7.00 1.73
C GLY A 41 -8.42 -7.49 0.54
N CYS A 42 -7.56 -6.65 -0.04
CA CYS A 42 -6.63 -7.07 -1.08
C CYS A 42 -5.53 -7.98 -0.53
N ARG A 43 -4.90 -8.77 -1.41
CA ARG A 43 -3.78 -9.65 -1.05
C ARG A 43 -2.46 -9.00 -1.41
N LEU A 44 -1.57 -8.85 -0.43
CA LEU A 44 -0.17 -8.54 -0.69
C LEU A 44 0.57 -9.85 -0.90
N VAL A 45 1.16 -10.03 -2.09
CA VAL A 45 1.82 -11.27 -2.50
C VAL A 45 3.29 -11.01 -2.80
N LYS A 46 4.17 -11.77 -2.17
CA LYS A 46 5.61 -11.80 -2.42
C LYS A 46 6.00 -13.16 -2.99
N ARG A 47 6.60 -13.16 -4.19
CA ARG A 47 7.23 -14.35 -4.76
C ARG A 47 8.61 -14.55 -4.14
N GLN A 48 8.84 -15.72 -3.56
CA GLN A 48 10.14 -16.12 -3.01
C GLN A 48 11.05 -16.62 -4.14
N ALA A 49 12.36 -16.69 -3.85
CA ALA A 49 13.36 -17.12 -4.83
C ALA A 49 13.14 -18.56 -5.32
N ASP A 50 12.54 -19.42 -4.48
CA ASP A 50 12.17 -20.80 -4.79
C ASP A 50 10.82 -20.93 -5.55
N GLY A 51 10.20 -19.81 -5.91
CA GLY A 51 8.93 -19.76 -6.62
C GLY A 51 7.68 -19.84 -5.73
N ARG A 52 7.84 -20.08 -4.41
CA ARG A 52 6.71 -20.09 -3.47
C ARG A 52 6.13 -18.68 -3.33
N LEU A 53 4.84 -18.62 -3.00
CA LEU A 53 4.14 -17.37 -2.74
C LEU A 53 3.93 -17.20 -1.24
N LEU A 54 4.54 -16.17 -0.66
CA LEU A 54 4.18 -15.67 0.66
C LEU A 54 3.13 -14.58 0.46
N TRP A 55 2.01 -14.66 1.18
CA TRP A 55 0.95 -13.69 1.03
C TRP A 55 0.22 -13.43 2.35
N GLY A 56 -0.44 -12.28 2.42
CA GLY A 56 -1.34 -11.90 3.50
C GLY A 56 -2.47 -11.02 2.97
N VAL A 57 -3.55 -10.93 3.74
CA VAL A 57 -4.64 -9.99 3.45
C VAL A 57 -4.35 -8.68 4.15
N ILE A 58 -4.51 -7.57 3.44
CA ILE A 58 -4.43 -6.23 4.01
C ILE A 58 -5.69 -6.00 4.84
N VAL A 59 -5.54 -5.82 6.14
CA VAL A 59 -6.68 -5.62 7.07
C VAL A 59 -6.81 -4.19 7.57
N GLU A 60 -5.74 -3.40 7.45
CA GLU A 60 -5.68 -2.00 7.85
C GLU A 60 -4.74 -1.26 6.90
N THR A 61 -5.06 0.01 6.63
CA THR A 61 -4.24 0.93 5.83
C THR A 61 -4.30 2.32 6.43
N GLU A 62 -3.21 3.07 6.30
CA GLU A 62 -3.17 4.50 6.59
C GLU A 62 -2.78 5.26 5.33
N ALA A 63 -3.47 6.36 5.06
CA ALA A 63 -3.20 7.23 3.92
C ALA A 63 -2.53 8.52 4.40
N TYR A 64 -1.45 8.91 3.73
CA TYR A 64 -0.66 10.11 4.03
C TYR A 64 -0.54 10.98 2.78
N SER A 65 -0.85 12.27 2.90
CA SER A 65 -0.59 13.25 1.83
C SER A 65 0.71 14.02 2.07
N GLN A 66 1.39 14.43 1.00
CA GLN A 66 2.55 15.32 1.08
C GLN A 66 2.22 16.69 1.70
N ASP A 67 0.94 17.06 1.75
CA ASP A 67 0.45 18.29 2.37
C ASP A 67 0.26 18.17 3.89
N GLU A 68 0.45 16.97 4.45
CA GLU A 68 0.20 16.70 5.87
C GLU A 68 1.50 16.60 6.68
N PRO A 69 1.58 17.23 7.87
CA PRO A 69 2.76 17.17 8.74
C PRO A 69 3.21 15.77 9.15
N ALA A 70 2.33 14.78 9.10
CA ALA A 70 2.64 13.39 9.47
C ALA A 70 3.35 12.61 8.34
N CYS A 71 3.42 13.16 7.12
CA CYS A 71 4.05 12.52 5.98
C CYS A 71 5.56 12.77 5.96
N HIS A 72 6.34 11.72 5.67
CA HIS A 72 7.79 11.83 5.49
C HIS A 72 8.20 12.74 4.33
N GLY A 73 7.29 13.03 3.39
CA GLY A 73 7.48 13.98 2.29
C GLY A 73 7.08 15.43 2.62
N TYR A 74 6.62 15.72 3.83
CA TYR A 74 6.12 17.06 4.17
C TYR A 74 7.23 18.11 4.14
N ARG A 75 7.08 19.07 3.22
CA ARG A 75 7.97 20.25 3.02
C ARG A 75 9.43 19.97 2.65
N HIS A 76 9.90 18.72 2.68
CA HIS A 76 11.31 18.39 2.44
C HIS A 76 11.45 17.13 1.59
N ARG A 77 12.18 17.26 0.48
CA ARG A 77 12.66 16.14 -0.32
C ARG A 77 14.11 15.82 0.05
N SER A 78 14.39 14.54 0.26
CA SER A 78 15.71 14.00 0.57
C SER A 78 15.95 12.73 -0.26
N PRO A 79 17.19 12.26 -0.38
CA PRO A 79 17.47 11.00 -1.08
C PRO A 79 16.69 9.80 -0.50
N GLN A 80 16.35 9.84 0.79
CA GLN A 80 15.67 8.73 1.46
C GLN A 80 14.18 8.66 1.11
N ASN A 81 13.50 9.80 0.96
CA ASN A 81 12.06 9.86 0.69
C ASN A 81 11.72 10.14 -0.79
N GLU A 82 12.72 10.06 -1.67
CA GLU A 82 12.58 10.43 -3.08
C GLU A 82 11.47 9.66 -3.80
N THR A 83 11.28 8.38 -3.44
CA THR A 83 10.22 7.54 -4.00
C THR A 83 8.82 8.11 -3.80
N LEU A 84 8.57 8.86 -2.71
CA LEU A 84 7.28 9.50 -2.45
C LEU A 84 6.93 10.60 -3.47
N PHE A 85 7.93 11.14 -4.19
CA PHE A 85 7.77 12.19 -5.20
C PHE A 85 7.85 11.66 -6.64
N GLY A 86 8.03 10.34 -6.81
CA GLY A 86 8.15 9.68 -8.09
C GLY A 86 6.81 9.28 -8.69
N GLU A 87 6.86 8.40 -9.68
CA GLU A 87 5.66 7.78 -10.24
C GLU A 87 4.91 6.95 -9.19
N PRO A 88 3.56 6.89 -9.26
CA PRO A 88 2.75 6.06 -8.37
C PRO A 88 3.06 4.56 -8.52
N ALA A 89 2.58 3.76 -7.56
CA ALA A 89 2.80 2.30 -7.47
C ALA A 89 4.28 1.91 -7.22
N ARG A 90 5.01 2.72 -6.45
CA ARG A 90 6.38 2.43 -6.02
C ARG A 90 6.45 2.30 -4.51
N PHE A 91 6.83 1.13 -4.04
CA PHE A 91 7.03 0.88 -2.61
C PHE A 91 8.08 1.82 -2.02
N TYR A 92 7.68 2.65 -1.07
CA TYR A 92 8.60 3.30 -0.15
C TYR A 92 8.60 2.57 1.20
N VAL A 93 9.75 1.97 1.50
CA VAL A 93 9.99 1.09 2.65
C VAL A 93 11.07 1.74 3.50
N TYR A 94 10.79 1.94 4.78
CA TYR A 94 11.75 2.52 5.72
C TYR A 94 11.71 1.79 7.07
N ALA A 95 12.86 1.69 7.72
CA ALA A 95 12.95 1.07 9.04
C ALA A 95 12.56 2.08 10.11
N ILE A 96 11.53 1.76 10.90
CA ILE A 96 11.33 2.39 12.20
C ILE A 96 11.73 1.41 13.31
N PRO A 97 12.17 1.89 14.48
CA PRO A 97 12.68 1.02 15.55
C PRO A 97 11.69 -0.06 16.01
N SER A 98 10.39 0.13 15.75
CA SER A 98 9.31 -0.74 16.19
C SER A 98 8.56 -1.48 15.08
N ALA A 99 8.80 -1.18 13.79
CA ALA A 99 8.10 -1.80 12.66
C ALA A 99 8.69 -1.42 11.27
N LEU A 100 8.18 -2.04 10.21
CA LEU A 100 8.39 -1.66 8.81
C LEU A 100 7.08 -1.03 8.31
N LEU A 101 7.08 0.26 7.93
CA LEU A 101 5.93 0.87 7.25
C LEU A 101 6.14 0.84 5.73
N LEU A 102 5.06 0.52 5.02
CA LEU A 102 4.93 0.66 3.56
C LEU A 102 4.06 1.90 3.33
N THR A 103 4.57 2.93 2.65
CA THR A 103 3.75 4.08 2.25
C THR A 103 4.03 4.41 0.79
N ASN A 104 2.96 4.71 0.03
CA ASN A 104 2.86 4.74 -1.44
C ASN A 104 3.12 3.39 -2.15
#